data_AF-A0A8H7FRN9-F1
#
_entry.id   AF-A0A8H7FRN9-F1
#
_cell.length_a   1.000
_cell.length_b   1.000
_cell.length_c   1.000
_cell.angle_alpha   90.00
_cell.angle_beta   90.00
_cell.angle_gamma   90.00
#
_symmetry.space_group_name_H-M   'P 1'
#
loop_
_entity.id
_entity.type
_entity.pdbx_description
1 polymer ?
#
loop_
_entity_poly.entity_id
_entity_poly.type
_entity_poly.pdbx_seq_one_letter_code
_entity_poly.pdbx_strand_id
1 'polypeptide(L)'
;MSTQVAPVQIVTVNPSAETPKKVLEVVTEDYKDQYNLVHAGNYEGIEGLKVYLLSLEPAPQLLFSSNHWTVEQQGEIQVIAKEAVPGIKIAGIPHNLDAQGVVNFVKAQLVEQGIPRRT
;
A
#
# COMPACT_ATOMS: atom_id res chain seq x y z
N MET A 1 -22.91 -0.12 -20.61
CA MET A 1 -22.20 1.03 -20.01
C MET A 1 -20.92 0.47 -19.42
N SER A 2 -19.76 0.87 -19.92
CA SER A 2 -18.47 0.39 -19.40
C SER A 2 -18.24 1.07 -18.06
N THR A 3 -18.41 0.34 -16.96
CA THR A 3 -18.16 0.86 -15.62
C THR A 3 -16.66 1.08 -15.48
N GLN A 4 -16.17 2.30 -15.71
CA GLN A 4 -14.78 2.64 -15.41
C GLN A 4 -14.58 2.50 -13.90
N VAL A 5 -13.77 1.54 -13.51
CA VAL A 5 -13.37 1.31 -12.11
C VAL A 5 -12.54 2.51 -11.67
N ALA A 6 -12.97 3.21 -10.62
CA ALA A 6 -12.21 4.31 -10.04
C ALA A 6 -10.82 3.85 -9.58
N PRO A 7 -9.79 4.72 -9.66
CA PRO A 7 -8.44 4.33 -9.24
C PRO A 7 -8.37 4.07 -7.73
N VAL A 8 -7.74 2.96 -7.38
CA VAL A 8 -7.45 2.56 -6.01
C VAL A 8 -6.15 3.24 -5.59
N GLN A 9 -6.25 4.12 -4.61
CA GLN A 9 -5.11 4.87 -4.07
C GLN A 9 -4.32 3.99 -3.10
N ILE A 10 -3.02 3.82 -3.38
CA ILE A 10 -2.09 3.02 -2.60
C ILE A 10 -1.03 3.92 -2.00
N VAL A 11 -0.71 3.69 -0.72
CA VAL A 11 0.42 4.34 -0.04
C VAL A 11 1.36 3.31 0.55
N THR A 12 2.61 3.70 0.71
CA THR A 12 3.62 2.90 1.39
C THR A 12 4.12 3.62 2.63
N VAL A 13 4.37 2.88 3.71
CA VAL A 13 5.08 3.39 4.89
C VAL A 13 6.39 2.63 4.99
N ASN A 14 7.49 3.31 4.69
CA ASN A 14 8.77 2.68 4.49
C ASN A 14 9.94 3.67 4.73
N PRO A 15 10.80 3.40 5.71
CA PRO A 15 11.89 4.29 6.10
C PRO A 15 13.10 4.21 5.17
N SER A 16 13.17 3.21 4.28
CA SER A 16 14.25 3.08 3.29
C SER A 16 13.77 3.55 1.93
N ALA A 17 14.60 4.32 1.22
CA ALA A 17 14.32 4.78 -0.15
C ALA A 17 14.35 3.63 -1.19
N GLU A 18 14.82 2.44 -0.84
CA GLU A 18 15.06 1.34 -1.80
C GLU A 18 13.86 0.42 -2.02
N THR A 19 13.07 0.17 -0.97
CA THR A 19 11.92 -0.76 -1.00
C THR A 19 10.60 -0.15 -1.56
N PRO A 20 10.31 1.17 -1.50
CA PRO A 20 9.10 1.76 -2.08
C PRO A 20 9.10 1.65 -3.60
N LYS A 21 10.27 1.82 -4.23
CA LYS A 21 10.43 1.71 -5.69
C LYS A 21 9.94 0.37 -6.23
N LYS A 22 10.15 -0.72 -5.48
CA LYS A 22 9.76 -2.08 -5.92
C LYS A 22 8.28 -2.36 -5.76
N VAL A 23 7.67 -1.86 -4.67
CA VAL A 23 6.20 -1.89 -4.53
C VAL A 23 5.55 -1.03 -5.61
N LEU A 24 6.14 0.14 -5.88
CA LEU A 24 5.76 1.02 -7.00
C LEU A 24 5.84 0.29 -8.33
N GLU A 25 6.98 -0.31 -8.68
CA GLU A 25 7.19 -1.06 -9.95
C GLU A 25 6.09 -2.10 -10.17
N VAL A 26 5.73 -2.86 -9.13
CA VAL A 26 4.64 -3.83 -9.18
C VAL A 26 3.28 -3.16 -9.36
N VAL A 27 3.01 -2.09 -8.62
CA VAL A 27 1.73 -1.37 -8.65
C VAL A 27 1.52 -0.64 -9.98
N THR A 28 2.59 -0.12 -10.59
CA THR A 28 2.49 0.79 -11.75
C THR A 28 2.78 0.15 -13.10
N GLU A 29 3.58 -0.92 -13.18
CA GLU A 29 3.98 -1.51 -14.46
C GLU A 29 3.46 -2.93 -14.68
N ASP A 30 3.68 -3.85 -13.75
CA ASP A 30 3.35 -5.27 -13.95
C ASP A 30 1.83 -5.56 -13.95
N TYR A 31 1.04 -4.72 -13.29
CA TYR A 31 -0.38 -4.98 -13.03
C TYR A 31 -1.32 -3.85 -13.43
N LYS A 32 -0.82 -2.80 -14.10
CA LYS A 32 -1.63 -1.68 -14.59
C LYS A 32 -2.75 -2.11 -15.55
N ASP A 33 -2.58 -3.21 -16.26
CA ASP A 33 -3.58 -3.73 -17.20
C ASP A 33 -4.68 -4.51 -16.48
N GLN A 34 -4.37 -5.07 -15.30
CA GLN A 34 -5.30 -5.87 -14.51
C GLN A 34 -6.03 -5.06 -13.44
N TYR A 35 -5.42 -3.98 -12.95
CA TYR A 35 -5.94 -3.17 -11.85
C TYR A 35 -5.82 -1.68 -12.17
N ASN A 36 -6.74 -0.86 -11.66
CA ASN A 36 -6.61 0.59 -11.74
C ASN A 36 -5.98 1.11 -10.44
N LEU A 37 -4.67 1.01 -10.30
CA LEU A 37 -3.94 1.40 -9.08
C LEU A 37 -3.19 2.71 -9.31
N VAL A 38 -3.13 3.53 -8.26
CA VAL A 38 -2.31 4.76 -8.24
C VAL A 38 -1.51 4.74 -6.94
N HIS A 39 -0.19 4.86 -7.04
CA HIS A 39 0.64 5.08 -5.85
C HIS A 39 0.61 6.57 -5.50
N ALA A 40 -0.06 6.90 -4.40
CA ALA A 40 -0.24 8.27 -3.93
C ALA A 40 0.99 8.80 -3.19
N GLY A 41 1.87 7.93 -2.70
CA GLY A 41 3.15 8.33 -2.11
C GLY A 41 3.72 7.36 -1.08
N ASN A 42 4.94 7.66 -0.66
CA ASN A 42 5.65 6.97 0.41
C ASN A 42 5.82 7.90 1.63
N TYR A 43 5.60 7.36 2.82
CA TYR A 43 5.94 8.03 4.08
C TYR A 43 7.03 7.27 4.81
N GLU A 44 8.03 7.98 5.33
CA GLU A 44 9.26 7.35 5.84
C GLU A 44 9.26 7.12 7.36
N GLY A 45 8.22 7.56 8.06
CA GLY A 45 8.13 7.51 9.52
C GLY A 45 6.83 6.92 10.05
N ILE A 46 6.75 6.85 11.38
CA ILE A 46 5.50 6.55 12.12
C ILE A 46 4.97 7.85 12.73
N GLU A 47 5.86 8.65 13.32
CA GLU A 47 5.54 10.01 13.75
C GLU A 47 5.01 10.82 12.56
N GLY A 48 3.89 11.51 12.73
CA GLY A 48 3.27 12.31 11.66
C GLY A 48 2.49 11.51 10.61
N LEU A 49 2.50 10.17 10.65
CA LEU A 49 1.81 9.32 9.67
C LEU A 49 0.31 9.64 9.57
N LYS A 50 -0.35 9.90 10.71
CA LYS A 50 -1.77 10.27 10.74
C LYS A 50 -2.04 11.51 9.91
N VAL A 51 -1.23 12.55 10.11
CA VAL A 51 -1.37 13.83 9.40
C VAL A 51 -1.08 13.64 7.92
N TYR A 52 -0.05 12.86 7.58
CA TYR A 52 0.24 12.52 6.19
C TYR A 52 -0.94 11.82 5.51
N LEU A 53 -1.51 10.78 6.11
CA LEU A 53 -2.64 10.04 5.52
C LEU A 53 -3.88 10.92 5.33
N LEU A 54 -4.16 11.82 6.27
CA LEU A 54 -5.27 12.78 6.19
C LEU A 54 -5.04 13.87 5.12
N SER A 55 -3.79 14.12 4.73
CA SER A 55 -3.45 15.11 3.72
C SER A 55 -3.60 14.62 2.28
N LEU A 56 -3.78 13.31 2.08
CA LEU A 56 -3.86 12.71 0.76
C LEU A 56 -5.27 12.79 0.19
N GLU A 57 -5.40 13.39 -0.99
CA GLU A 57 -6.64 13.46 -1.74
C GLU A 57 -6.45 12.91 -3.16
N PRO A 58 -7.21 11.88 -3.58
CA PRO A 58 -8.22 11.16 -2.79
C PRO A 58 -7.59 10.27 -1.70
N ALA A 59 -8.37 9.98 -0.65
CA ALA A 59 -7.90 9.19 0.50
C ALA A 59 -7.39 7.80 0.07
N PRO A 60 -6.30 7.31 0.68
CA PRO A 60 -5.74 6.00 0.37
C PRO A 60 -6.70 4.87 0.78
N GLN A 61 -6.80 3.87 -0.08
CA GLN A 61 -7.64 2.69 0.13
C GLN A 61 -6.82 1.48 0.57
N LEU A 62 -5.51 1.48 0.27
CA LEU A 62 -4.59 0.42 0.61
C LEU A 62 -3.25 0.98 1.08
N LEU A 63 -2.74 0.47 2.19
CA LEU A 63 -1.45 0.80 2.75
C LEU A 63 -0.57 -0.45 2.85
N PHE A 64 0.66 -0.36 2.35
CA PHE A 64 1.69 -1.36 2.59
C PHE A 64 2.73 -0.83 3.59
N SER A 65 2.91 -1.52 4.72
CA SER A 65 4.02 -1.24 5.63
C SER A 65 5.21 -2.10 5.27
N SER A 66 6.39 -1.48 5.17
CA SER A 66 7.60 -2.18 4.74
C SER A 66 8.05 -3.26 5.72
N ASN A 67 8.83 -4.20 5.20
CA ASN A 67 9.48 -5.25 5.98
C ASN A 67 10.72 -4.75 6.77
N HIS A 68 11.01 -3.44 6.71
CA HIS A 68 12.02 -2.81 7.56
C HIS A 68 11.46 -2.43 8.95
N TRP A 69 10.13 -2.37 9.11
CA TRP A 69 9.49 -2.10 10.40
C TRP A 69 9.38 -3.37 11.22
N THR A 70 9.68 -3.31 12.53
CA THR A 70 9.40 -4.42 13.44
C THR A 70 7.91 -4.77 13.49
N VAL A 71 7.57 -5.95 14.01
CA VAL A 71 6.18 -6.37 14.19
C VAL A 71 5.37 -5.36 15.02
N GLU A 72 5.97 -4.82 16.09
CA GLU A 72 5.35 -3.81 16.94
C GLU A 72 5.09 -2.51 16.16
N GLN A 73 6.08 -2.06 15.37
CA GLN A 73 5.96 -0.88 14.53
C GLN A 73 4.92 -1.05 13.42
N GLN A 74 4.84 -2.23 12.79
CA GLN A 74 3.78 -2.53 11.83
C GLN A 74 2.39 -2.50 12.49
N GLY A 75 2.29 -2.96 13.74
CA GLY A 75 1.07 -2.86 14.55
C GLY A 75 0.68 -1.41 14.84
N GLU A 76 1.64 -0.57 15.21
CA GLU A 76 1.42 0.86 15.45
C GLU A 76 0.96 1.58 14.17
N ILE A 77 1.63 1.33 13.04
CA ILE A 77 1.23 1.83 11.72
C ILE A 77 -0.22 1.42 11.40
N GLN A 78 -0.59 0.17 11.70
CA GLN A 78 -1.94 -0.32 11.44
C GLN A 78 -2.99 0.42 12.27
N VAL A 79 -2.72 0.68 13.55
CA VAL A 79 -3.61 1.45 14.43
C VAL A 79 -3.78 2.87 13.89
N ILE A 80 -2.66 3.56 13.64
CA ILE A 80 -2.67 4.96 13.14
C ILE A 80 -3.42 5.06 11.82
N ALA A 81 -3.19 4.14 10.88
CA ALA A 81 -3.83 4.18 9.57
C ALA A 81 -5.35 3.99 9.67
N LYS A 82 -5.83 3.05 10.50
CA LYS A 82 -7.27 2.81 10.70
C LYS A 82 -7.96 4.00 11.37
N GLU A 83 -7.27 4.70 12.27
CA GLU A 83 -7.79 5.92 12.89
C GLU A 83 -7.84 7.10 11.91
N ALA A 84 -6.83 7.22 11.02
CA ALA A 84 -6.75 8.29 10.05
C ALA A 84 -7.79 8.11 8.92
N VAL A 85 -7.89 6.90 8.40
CA VAL A 85 -8.72 6.59 7.23
C VAL A 85 -9.58 5.37 7.54
N PRO A 86 -10.85 5.56 7.97
CA PRO A 86 -11.76 4.47 8.23
C PRO A 86 -11.93 3.56 7.01
N GLY A 87 -11.74 2.26 7.21
CA GLY A 87 -11.89 1.26 6.14
C GLY A 87 -10.67 1.08 5.23
N ILE A 88 -9.54 1.75 5.49
CA ILE A 88 -8.29 1.49 4.77
C ILE A 88 -7.84 0.05 4.96
N LYS A 89 -7.48 -0.61 3.86
CA LYS A 89 -6.89 -1.95 3.85
C LYS A 89 -5.40 -1.81 4.13
N ILE A 90 -4.84 -2.70 4.96
CA ILE A 90 -3.45 -2.58 5.43
C ILE A 90 -2.80 -3.94 5.31
N ALA A 91 -1.60 -3.99 4.72
CA ALA A 91 -0.80 -5.19 4.61
C ALA A 91 0.65 -4.90 5.01
N GLY A 92 1.13 -5.60 6.04
CA GLY A 92 2.53 -5.59 6.43
C GLY A 92 3.34 -6.57 5.60
N ILE A 93 4.40 -6.08 4.95
CA ILE A 93 5.29 -6.93 4.16
C ILE A 93 6.12 -7.79 5.13
N PRO A 94 6.13 -9.13 4.98
CA PRO A 94 6.93 -10.01 5.83
C PRO A 94 8.45 -9.76 5.70
N HIS A 95 9.15 -9.86 6.83
CA HIS A 95 10.59 -9.61 6.98
C HIS A 95 11.51 -10.45 6.09
N ASN A 96 11.13 -11.70 5.84
CA ASN A 96 11.99 -12.70 5.19
C ASN A 96 11.81 -12.79 3.67
N LEU A 97 11.16 -11.80 3.05
CA LEU A 97 10.94 -11.79 1.61
C LEU A 97 12.08 -11.09 0.88
N ASP A 98 12.57 -11.73 -0.19
CA ASP A 98 13.39 -11.09 -1.20
C ASP A 98 12.53 -10.20 -2.12
N ALA A 99 13.17 -9.55 -3.10
CA ALA A 99 12.48 -8.64 -4.01
C ALA A 99 11.29 -9.31 -4.74
N GLN A 100 11.46 -10.53 -5.23
CA GLN A 100 10.41 -11.25 -5.95
C GLN A 100 9.29 -11.71 -5.00
N GLY A 101 9.65 -12.08 -3.78
CA GLY A 101 8.72 -12.40 -2.70
C GLY A 101 7.82 -11.21 -2.36
N VAL A 102 8.38 -10.01 -2.26
CA VAL A 102 7.60 -8.78 -2.04
C VAL A 102 6.59 -8.55 -3.17
N VAL A 103 7.00 -8.72 -4.43
CA VAL A 103 6.10 -8.62 -5.59
C VAL A 103 4.92 -9.60 -5.48
N ASN A 104 5.23 -10.87 -5.20
CA ASN A 104 4.23 -11.91 -5.07
C ASN A 104 3.28 -11.65 -3.88
N PHE A 105 3.82 -11.14 -2.78
CA PHE A 105 3.03 -10.76 -1.61
C PHE A 105 2.06 -9.62 -1.93
N VAL A 106 2.54 -8.54 -2.56
CA VAL A 106 1.68 -7.41 -2.98
C VAL A 106 0.55 -7.91 -3.86
N LYS A 107 0.85 -8.75 -4.86
CA LYS A 107 -0.17 -9.35 -5.73
C LYS A 107 -1.19 -10.18 -4.95
N ALA A 108 -0.74 -11.05 -4.05
CA ALA A 108 -1.63 -11.85 -3.22
C ALA A 108 -2.56 -10.97 -2.39
N GLN A 109 -2.04 -9.88 -1.82
CA GLN A 109 -2.83 -8.92 -1.06
C GLN A 109 -3.86 -8.17 -1.91
N LEU A 110 -3.55 -7.81 -3.17
CA LEU A 110 -4.55 -7.21 -4.05
C LEU A 110 -5.76 -8.15 -4.26
N VAL A 111 -5.53 -9.46 -4.35
CA VAL A 111 -6.60 -10.46 -4.50
C VAL A 111 -7.33 -10.70 -3.17
N GLU A 112 -6.59 -10.96 -2.10
CA GLU A 112 -7.13 -11.27 -0.77
C GLU A 112 -7.97 -10.13 -0.22
N GLN A 113 -7.50 -8.89 -0.42
CA GLN A 113 -8.22 -7.69 0.00
C GLN A 113 -9.35 -7.32 -0.96
N GLY A 114 -9.61 -8.09 -2.03
CA GLY A 114 -10.70 -7.83 -2.98
C GLY A 114 -10.57 -6.48 -3.69
N ILE A 115 -9.36 -6.12 -4.11
CA ILE A 115 -9.14 -4.91 -4.91
C ILE A 115 -9.75 -5.14 -6.31
N PRO A 116 -10.57 -4.20 -6.82
CA PRO A 116 -11.28 -4.40 -8.08
C PRO A 116 -10.31 -4.44 -9.26
N ARG A 117 -10.52 -5.43 -10.15
CA ARG A 117 -9.80 -5.54 -11.42
C ARG A 117 -10.42 -4.65 -12.49
N ARG A 118 -9.62 -4.22 -13.46
CA ARG A 118 -10.11 -3.66 -14.71
C ARG A 118 -10.92 -4.75 -15.42
N THR A 119 -12.21 -4.51 -15.62
CA THR A 119 -13.12 -5.35 -16.42
C THR A 119 -12.95 -5.10 -17.90
#